data_AF-A0A534FXD5-F1
#
_entry.id   AF-A0A534FXD5-F1
#
_cell.length_a   1.000
_cell.length_b   1.000
_cell.length_c   1.000
_cell.angle_alpha   90.00
_cell.angle_beta   90.00
_cell.angle_gamma   90.00
#
_symmetry.space_group_name_H-M   'P 1'
#
loop_
_entity.id
_entity.type
_entity.pdbx_description
1 polymer ?
#
loop_
_entity_poly.entity_id
_entity_poly.type
_entity_poly.pdbx_seq_one_letter_code
_entity_poly.pdbx_strand_id
1 'polypeptide(L)'
;MKIGFIGLGHMGSAMAANLVKAGHHVTVFNRSPEKRRKLVELGAHEAARIADACRGEAVITMLADDAALSSVALADGGIIGSLPRGAIHVSMSTISVALARELTKAHAGAGQRFIAAPVFGRPEAAAAAKLFIVAAGEPAAVETCLPLFNALGQKTLPISPEPAAANLVKLSGNFLLASAIEALGEAIALVSKAGVDRRAYVELLTSTIFPAPVYATYGGLIAANRFEPAAFTAALGFKDIRLALAAAESLRVPMPLGSLLHDRFLRLLAEGGESLDWSALGGLAGRDAGDARAPG
;
A
#
# COMPACT_ATOMS: atom_id res chain seq x y z
N MET A 1 -2.79 7.83 23.53
CA MET A 1 -4.00 8.16 22.71
C MET A 1 -4.93 6.97 22.68
N LYS A 2 -6.24 7.22 22.68
CA LYS A 2 -7.29 6.21 22.44
C LYS A 2 -7.66 6.21 20.96
N ILE A 3 -7.44 5.10 20.28
CA ILE A 3 -7.62 5.02 18.83
C ILE A 3 -8.39 3.78 18.38
N GLY A 4 -9.08 3.91 17.25
CA GLY A 4 -9.58 2.80 16.46
C GLY A 4 -8.56 2.34 15.43
N PHE A 5 -8.58 1.05 15.08
CA PHE A 5 -7.85 0.51 13.94
C PHE A 5 -8.77 -0.42 13.14
N ILE A 6 -9.04 -0.08 11.88
CA ILE A 6 -9.94 -0.82 11.00
C ILE A 6 -9.17 -1.39 9.81
N GLY A 7 -9.22 -2.71 9.66
CA GLY A 7 -8.54 -3.44 8.59
C GLY A 7 -7.30 -4.17 9.07
N LEU A 8 -7.43 -5.48 9.31
CA LEU A 8 -6.38 -6.30 9.93
C LEU A 8 -5.80 -7.28 8.90
N GLY A 9 -5.39 -6.77 7.74
CA GLY A 9 -4.60 -7.52 6.77
C GLY A 9 -3.16 -7.76 7.25
N HIS A 10 -2.26 -8.19 6.35
CA HIS A 10 -0.84 -8.37 6.68
C HIS A 10 -0.20 -7.09 7.25
N MET A 11 -0.43 -5.95 6.59
CA MET A 11 0.06 -4.65 7.06
C MET A 11 -0.66 -4.22 8.35
N GLY A 12 -1.99 -4.19 8.33
CA GLY A 12 -2.80 -3.64 9.42
C GLY A 12 -2.61 -4.37 10.75
N SER A 13 -2.44 -5.70 10.72
CA SER A 13 -2.22 -6.48 11.95
C SER A 13 -0.89 -6.13 12.62
N ALA A 14 0.19 -6.02 11.83
CA ALA A 14 1.50 -5.64 12.34
C ALA A 14 1.50 -4.19 12.88
N MET A 15 0.84 -3.28 12.16
CA MET A 15 0.70 -1.88 12.56
C MET A 15 -0.09 -1.73 13.87
N ALA A 16 -1.23 -2.42 14.00
CA ALA A 16 -2.03 -2.41 15.23
C ALA A 16 -1.24 -2.96 16.43
N ALA A 17 -0.48 -4.05 16.23
CA ALA A 17 0.37 -4.63 17.29
C ALA A 17 1.44 -3.63 17.77
N ASN A 18 2.06 -2.88 16.86
CA ASN A 18 3.05 -1.86 17.23
C ASN A 18 2.42 -0.70 18.03
N LEU A 19 1.20 -0.28 17.67
CA LEU A 19 0.48 0.76 18.41
C LEU A 19 0.15 0.30 19.83
N VAL A 20 -0.25 -0.95 20.01
CA VAL A 20 -0.47 -1.53 21.35
C VAL A 20 0.84 -1.58 22.13
N LYS A 21 1.93 -2.08 21.52
CA LYS A 21 3.26 -2.12 22.14
C LYS A 21 3.78 -0.75 22.56
N ALA A 22 3.45 0.29 21.80
CA ALA A 22 3.78 1.69 22.12
C ALA A 22 2.90 2.30 23.23
N GLY A 23 1.96 1.53 23.81
CA GLY A 23 1.13 1.96 24.93
C GLY A 23 -0.14 2.73 24.53
N HIS A 24 -0.56 2.69 23.26
CA HIS A 24 -1.83 3.26 22.85
C HIS A 24 -3.01 2.35 23.25
N HIS A 25 -4.16 2.93 23.56
CA HIS A 25 -5.39 2.19 23.76
C HIS A 25 -6.03 1.91 22.39
N VAL A 26 -5.77 0.73 21.83
CA VAL A 26 -6.19 0.38 20.47
C VAL A 26 -7.46 -0.47 20.49
N THR A 27 -8.51 0.01 19.83
CA THR A 27 -9.73 -0.77 19.56
C THR A 27 -9.74 -1.24 18.11
N VAL A 28 -9.70 -2.55 17.88
CA VAL A 28 -9.50 -3.14 16.56
C VAL A 28 -10.79 -3.69 15.97
N PHE A 29 -11.03 -3.42 14.69
CA PHE A 29 -12.13 -3.97 13.92
C PHE A 29 -11.63 -4.55 12.60
N ASN A 30 -12.19 -5.70 12.24
CA ASN A 30 -12.02 -6.32 10.93
C ASN A 30 -13.28 -7.14 10.63
N ARG A 31 -13.64 -7.25 9.35
CA ARG A 31 -14.80 -8.05 8.91
C ARG A 31 -14.72 -9.48 9.43
N SER A 32 -13.54 -10.10 9.31
CA SER A 32 -13.30 -11.47 9.76
C SER A 32 -12.89 -11.50 11.25
N PRO A 33 -13.69 -12.12 12.14
CA PRO A 33 -13.45 -12.14 13.58
C PRO A 33 -12.13 -12.75 14.03
N GLU A 34 -11.68 -13.80 13.35
CA GLU A 34 -10.46 -14.54 13.67
C GLU A 34 -9.21 -13.65 13.63
N LYS A 35 -9.21 -12.60 12.80
CA LYS A 35 -8.09 -11.64 12.71
C LYS A 35 -8.00 -10.70 13.92
N ARG A 36 -9.07 -10.57 14.71
CA ARG A 36 -9.10 -9.70 15.90
C ARG A 36 -8.47 -10.39 17.12
N ARG A 37 -8.68 -11.70 17.28
CA ARG A 37 -8.28 -12.48 18.47
C ARG A 37 -6.80 -12.31 18.83
N LYS A 38 -5.90 -12.47 17.85
CA LYS A 38 -4.45 -12.32 18.06
C LYS A 38 -4.04 -10.95 18.61
N LEU A 39 -4.76 -9.89 18.23
CA LEU A 39 -4.45 -8.54 18.71
C LEU A 39 -5.04 -8.29 20.11
N VAL A 40 -6.17 -8.91 20.44
CA VAL A 40 -6.72 -8.87 21.80
C VAL A 40 -5.77 -9.53 22.79
N GLU A 41 -5.17 -10.67 22.42
CA GLU A 41 -4.12 -11.33 23.22
C GLU A 41 -2.90 -10.44 23.46
N LEU A 42 -2.62 -9.50 22.53
CA LEU A 42 -1.55 -8.52 22.65
C LEU A 42 -1.94 -7.27 23.45
N GLY A 43 -3.20 -7.14 23.88
CA GLY A 43 -3.69 -6.01 24.69
C GLY A 43 -4.61 -5.03 23.94
N ALA A 44 -5.03 -5.34 22.71
CA ALA A 44 -6.05 -4.55 22.01
C ALA A 44 -7.47 -4.82 22.56
N HIS A 45 -8.37 -3.87 22.36
CA HIS A 45 -9.80 -4.06 22.60
C HIS A 45 -10.51 -4.48 21.31
N GLU A 46 -11.48 -5.38 21.40
CA GLU A 46 -12.27 -5.79 20.25
C GLU A 46 -13.44 -4.83 20.01
N ALA A 47 -13.61 -4.41 18.76
CA ALA A 47 -14.84 -3.77 18.29
C ALA A 47 -15.74 -4.79 17.56
N ALA A 48 -17.02 -4.82 17.93
CA ALA A 48 -18.02 -5.64 17.25
C ALA A 48 -18.57 -4.97 15.99
N ARG A 49 -18.62 -3.63 15.97
CA ARG A 49 -19.06 -2.78 14.87
C ARG A 49 -18.03 -1.68 14.60
N ILE A 50 -18.05 -1.10 13.40
CA ILE A 50 -17.20 0.06 13.04
C ILE A 50 -17.32 1.17 14.08
N ALA A 51 -18.55 1.50 14.50
CA ALA A 51 -18.82 2.51 15.51
C ALA A 51 -18.08 2.30 16.84
N ASP A 52 -17.81 1.05 17.22
CA ASP A 52 -17.10 0.75 18.47
C ASP A 52 -15.62 1.12 18.37
N ALA A 53 -15.01 1.01 17.18
CA ALA A 53 -13.64 1.47 16.92
C ALA A 53 -13.54 3.00 16.82
N CYS A 54 -14.66 3.71 16.60
CA CYS A 54 -14.66 5.17 16.41
C CYS A 54 -14.76 5.98 17.71
N ARG A 55 -14.81 5.37 18.89
CA ARG A 55 -15.04 6.07 20.19
C ARG A 55 -13.82 6.80 20.77
N GLY A 56 -12.78 7.03 19.96
CA GLY A 56 -11.49 7.57 20.37
C GLY A 56 -11.20 8.95 19.77
N GLU A 57 -9.96 9.38 19.94
CA GLU A 57 -9.43 10.64 19.39
C GLU A 57 -9.11 10.51 17.89
N ALA A 58 -8.76 9.30 17.45
CA ALA A 58 -8.51 9.00 16.05
C ALA A 58 -8.95 7.58 15.67
N VAL A 59 -9.13 7.36 14.38
CA VAL A 59 -9.30 6.03 13.78
C VAL A 59 -8.35 5.87 12.60
N ILE A 60 -7.63 4.75 12.56
CA ILE A 60 -6.74 4.40 11.46
C ILE A 60 -7.44 3.38 10.56
N THR A 61 -7.39 3.56 9.24
CA THR A 61 -7.82 2.55 8.27
C THR A 61 -6.66 2.01 7.44
N MET A 62 -6.63 0.69 7.26
CA MET A 62 -5.69 -0.01 6.39
C MET A 62 -6.42 -1.09 5.57
N LEU A 63 -7.03 -0.66 4.47
CA LEU A 63 -7.95 -1.43 3.63
C LEU A 63 -7.41 -1.61 2.20
N ALA A 64 -7.97 -2.59 1.48
CA ALA A 64 -7.40 -3.08 0.22
C ALA A 64 -7.53 -2.08 -0.95
N ASP A 65 -8.69 -1.42 -1.04
CA ASP A 65 -9.08 -0.58 -2.17
C ASP A 65 -10.12 0.48 -1.77
N ASP A 66 -10.51 1.28 -2.77
CA ASP A 66 -11.51 2.33 -2.65
C ASP A 66 -12.86 1.79 -2.18
N ALA A 67 -13.35 0.69 -2.75
CA ALA A 67 -14.66 0.14 -2.40
C ALA A 67 -14.71 -0.30 -0.93
N ALA A 68 -13.65 -0.98 -0.46
CA ALA A 68 -13.51 -1.38 0.93
C ALA A 68 -13.50 -0.16 1.85
N LEU A 69 -12.72 0.88 1.54
CA LEU A 69 -12.67 2.08 2.37
C LEU A 69 -13.97 2.86 2.35
N SER A 70 -14.59 3.07 1.19
CA SER A 70 -15.89 3.72 1.07
C SER A 70 -16.97 2.99 1.87
N SER A 71 -17.01 1.66 1.81
CA SER A 71 -17.99 0.87 2.58
C SER A 71 -17.83 1.01 4.10
N VAL A 72 -16.61 1.23 4.57
CA VAL A 72 -16.31 1.40 6.00
C VAL A 72 -16.52 2.84 6.44
N ALA A 73 -16.19 3.81 5.58
CA ALA A 73 -16.20 5.22 5.93
C ALA A 73 -17.58 5.87 5.71
N LEU A 74 -18.18 5.65 4.55
CA LEU A 74 -19.32 6.42 4.05
C LEU A 74 -20.68 5.73 4.24
N ALA A 75 -20.71 4.42 4.50
CA ALA A 75 -21.97 3.70 4.73
C ALA A 75 -22.66 4.14 6.03
N ASP A 76 -23.95 3.82 6.16
CA ASP A 76 -24.70 4.02 7.40
C ASP A 76 -24.04 3.26 8.56
N GLY A 77 -23.79 3.96 9.67
CA GLY A 77 -23.03 3.41 10.80
C GLY A 77 -21.52 3.26 10.54
N GLY A 78 -21.02 3.78 9.42
CA GLY A 78 -19.61 3.88 9.08
C GLY A 78 -18.86 4.94 9.89
N ILE A 79 -17.60 5.18 9.52
CA ILE A 79 -16.72 6.13 10.23
C ILE A 79 -17.33 7.53 10.28
N ILE A 80 -17.84 8.06 9.16
CA ILE A 80 -18.35 9.44 9.10
C ILE A 80 -19.48 9.66 10.11
N GLY A 81 -20.41 8.71 10.24
CA GLY A 81 -21.52 8.81 11.20
C GLY A 81 -21.14 8.52 12.65
N SER A 82 -20.02 7.82 12.88
CA SER A 82 -19.67 7.30 14.21
C SER A 82 -18.50 8.01 14.88
N LEU A 83 -17.65 8.67 14.11
CA LEU A 83 -16.47 9.35 14.63
C LEU A 83 -16.86 10.68 15.31
N PRO A 84 -16.40 10.97 16.54
CA PRO A 84 -16.74 12.21 17.23
C PRO A 84 -16.31 13.46 16.46
N ARG A 85 -17.03 14.56 16.64
CA ARG A 85 -16.58 15.87 16.14
C ARG A 85 -15.18 16.20 16.68
N GLY A 86 -14.34 16.76 15.84
CA GLY A 86 -12.95 17.11 16.15
C GLY A 86 -11.95 15.94 16.10
N ALA A 87 -12.42 14.69 16.10
CA ALA A 87 -11.57 13.51 15.98
C ALA A 87 -11.04 13.32 14.55
N ILE A 88 -10.01 12.48 14.41
CA ILE A 88 -9.20 12.38 13.20
C ILE A 88 -9.33 11.00 12.57
N HIS A 89 -9.69 10.93 11.29
CA HIS A 89 -9.52 9.72 10.50
C HIS A 89 -8.17 9.76 9.76
N VAL A 90 -7.28 8.83 10.11
CA VAL A 90 -5.98 8.61 9.47
C VAL A 90 -6.10 7.45 8.48
N SER A 91 -6.24 7.76 7.20
CA SER A 91 -6.33 6.73 6.14
C SER A 91 -4.93 6.37 5.64
N MET A 92 -4.48 5.14 5.92
CA MET A 92 -3.19 4.62 5.46
C MET A 92 -3.33 3.67 4.25
N SER A 93 -4.54 3.56 3.73
CA SER A 93 -4.89 2.73 2.57
C SER A 93 -4.36 3.35 1.26
N THR A 94 -3.99 2.51 0.28
CA THR A 94 -3.68 3.00 -1.08
C THR A 94 -4.96 3.06 -1.90
N ILE A 95 -5.51 4.28 -2.01
CA ILE A 95 -6.79 4.60 -2.65
C ILE A 95 -6.64 5.66 -3.75
N SER A 96 -7.69 5.90 -4.54
CA SER A 96 -7.72 6.97 -5.54
C SER A 96 -7.64 8.37 -4.93
N VAL A 97 -7.13 9.32 -5.73
CA VAL A 97 -7.19 10.76 -5.45
C VAL A 97 -8.64 11.25 -5.35
N ALA A 98 -9.56 10.67 -6.12
CA ALA A 98 -10.97 11.03 -6.11
C ALA A 98 -11.62 10.68 -4.76
N LEU A 99 -11.44 9.45 -4.28
CA LEU A 99 -11.97 9.04 -2.99
C LEU A 99 -11.33 9.81 -1.84
N ALA A 100 -10.03 10.08 -1.89
CA ALA A 100 -9.37 10.91 -0.88
C ALA A 100 -10.04 12.29 -0.75
N ARG A 101 -10.37 12.94 -1.88
CA ARG A 101 -11.08 14.23 -1.90
C ARG A 101 -12.51 14.12 -1.37
N GLU A 102 -13.21 13.05 -1.71
CA GLU A 102 -14.56 12.78 -1.20
C GLU A 102 -14.56 12.61 0.32
N LEU A 103 -13.64 11.81 0.85
CA LEU A 103 -13.47 11.61 2.29
C LEU A 103 -13.09 12.90 3.01
N THR A 104 -12.19 13.71 2.44
CA THR A 104 -11.87 15.05 2.99
C THR A 104 -13.13 15.89 3.16
N LYS A 105 -14.00 15.96 2.14
CA LYS A 105 -15.26 16.72 2.19
C LYS A 105 -16.25 16.13 3.19
N ALA A 106 -16.42 14.81 3.19
CA ALA A 106 -17.35 14.12 4.09
C ALA A 106 -16.96 14.33 5.57
N HIS A 107 -15.67 14.19 5.90
CA HIS A 107 -15.17 14.45 7.24
C HIS A 107 -15.36 15.93 7.65
N ALA A 108 -15.04 16.87 6.76
CA ALA A 108 -15.24 18.29 7.04
C ALA A 108 -16.72 18.61 7.31
N GLY A 109 -17.65 18.06 6.53
CA GLY A 109 -19.10 18.23 6.73
C GLY A 109 -19.59 17.67 8.06
N ALA A 110 -18.97 16.60 8.56
CA ALA A 110 -19.25 16.03 9.88
C ALA A 110 -18.52 16.74 11.04
N GLY A 111 -17.72 17.78 10.76
CA GLY A 111 -16.89 18.46 11.76
C GLY A 111 -15.75 17.60 12.29
N GLN A 112 -15.24 16.67 11.47
CA GLN A 112 -14.11 15.79 11.73
C GLN A 112 -12.91 16.20 10.88
N ARG A 113 -11.75 15.61 11.15
CA ARG A 113 -10.52 15.84 10.38
C ARG A 113 -10.10 14.58 9.63
N PHE A 114 -9.57 14.77 8.43
CA PHE A 114 -9.08 13.67 7.58
C PHE A 114 -7.60 13.88 7.26
N ILE A 115 -6.82 12.81 7.43
CA ILE A 115 -5.41 12.75 7.07
C ILE A 115 -5.24 11.55 6.16
N ALA A 116 -4.63 11.76 4.99
CA ALA A 116 -4.10 10.67 4.20
C ALA A 116 -2.65 10.41 4.64
N ALA A 117 -2.36 9.18 5.03
CA ALA A 117 -1.04 8.76 5.48
C ALA A 117 -0.61 7.40 4.88
N PRO A 118 -0.68 7.20 3.54
CA PRO A 118 -0.20 5.97 2.91
C PRO A 118 1.28 5.71 3.21
N VAL A 119 1.65 4.43 3.14
CA VAL A 119 2.97 3.95 3.58
C VAL A 119 3.80 3.35 2.46
N PHE A 120 5.12 3.50 2.55
CA PHE A 120 6.11 2.74 1.79
C PHE A 120 6.83 1.77 2.72
N GLY A 121 6.85 0.50 2.31
CA GLY A 121 7.40 -0.60 3.07
C GLY A 121 6.59 -1.87 2.83
N ARG A 122 7.27 -3.02 2.95
CA ARG A 122 6.65 -4.35 2.90
C ARG A 122 6.20 -4.80 4.30
N PRO A 123 5.44 -5.90 4.45
CA PRO A 123 4.96 -6.37 5.76
C PRO A 123 6.05 -6.51 6.84
N GLU A 124 7.28 -6.83 6.45
CA GLU A 124 8.42 -6.94 7.37
C GLU A 124 8.81 -5.57 7.95
N ALA A 125 8.75 -4.51 7.13
CA ALA A 125 8.97 -3.14 7.58
C ALA A 125 7.84 -2.66 8.49
N ALA A 126 6.59 -3.08 8.24
CA ALA A 126 5.48 -2.82 9.15
C ALA A 126 5.71 -3.49 10.51
N ALA A 127 6.05 -4.79 10.54
CA ALA A 127 6.34 -5.52 11.77
C ALA A 127 7.53 -4.91 12.55
N ALA A 128 8.53 -4.39 11.85
CA ALA A 128 9.69 -3.74 12.46
C ALA A 128 9.47 -2.27 12.87
N ALA A 129 8.28 -1.70 12.68
CA ALA A 129 7.99 -0.27 12.85
C ALA A 129 8.93 0.64 12.02
N LYS A 130 9.27 0.20 10.81
CA LYS A 130 10.20 0.86 9.86
C LYS A 130 9.53 1.34 8.59
N LEU A 131 8.23 1.58 8.61
CA LEU A 131 7.53 2.19 7.48
C LEU A 131 8.01 3.62 7.22
N PHE A 132 8.01 4.02 5.96
CA PHE A 132 8.02 5.43 5.58
C PHE A 132 6.58 5.87 5.40
N ILE A 133 6.15 6.88 6.14
CA ILE A 133 4.77 7.36 6.14
C ILE A 133 4.73 8.68 5.37
N VAL A 134 3.93 8.76 4.31
CA VAL A 134 3.71 10.00 3.56
C VAL A 134 2.40 10.59 4.04
N ALA A 135 2.46 11.65 4.84
CA ALA A 135 1.30 12.26 5.48
C ALA A 135 0.89 13.55 4.75
N ALA A 136 -0.41 13.73 4.56
CA ALA A 136 -1.00 14.97 4.09
C ALA A 136 -2.35 15.24 4.78
N GLY A 137 -2.59 16.50 5.10
CA GLY A 137 -3.74 16.97 5.86
C GLY A 137 -3.38 18.21 6.68
N GLU A 138 -4.37 18.76 7.40
CA GLU A 138 -4.18 19.94 8.25
C GLU A 138 -2.94 19.78 9.16
N PRO A 139 -1.98 20.72 9.17
CA PRO A 139 -0.72 20.57 9.90
C PRO A 139 -0.89 20.23 11.38
N ALA A 140 -1.82 20.89 12.07
CA ALA A 140 -2.11 20.63 13.49
C ALA A 140 -2.68 19.22 13.72
N ALA A 141 -3.46 18.69 12.77
CA ALA A 141 -3.97 17.32 12.84
C ALA A 141 -2.84 16.30 12.62
N VAL A 142 -1.96 16.55 11.66
CA VAL A 142 -0.75 15.73 11.40
C VAL A 142 0.15 15.72 12.63
N GLU A 143 0.38 16.87 13.25
CA GLU A 143 1.16 17.01 14.49
C GLU A 143 0.55 16.19 15.64
N THR A 144 -0.78 16.29 15.83
CA THR A 144 -1.51 15.50 16.83
C THR A 144 -1.32 13.99 16.63
N CYS A 145 -1.16 13.53 15.39
CA CYS A 145 -0.95 12.13 15.05
C CYS A 145 0.52 11.67 15.05
N LEU A 146 1.50 12.54 15.31
CA LEU A 146 2.92 12.16 15.35
C LEU A 146 3.24 11.00 16.29
N PRO A 147 2.67 10.88 17.51
CA PRO A 147 2.90 9.72 18.36
C PRO A 147 2.48 8.40 17.69
N LEU A 148 1.39 8.41 16.92
CA LEU A 148 0.93 7.23 16.17
C LEU A 148 1.90 6.90 15.04
N PHE A 149 2.36 7.91 14.30
CA PHE A 149 3.29 7.69 13.20
C PHE A 149 4.65 7.19 13.67
N ASN A 150 5.17 7.71 14.79
CA ASN A 150 6.43 7.28 15.39
C ASN A 150 6.38 5.82 15.88
N ALA A 151 5.20 5.32 16.27
CA ALA A 151 5.02 3.91 16.63
C ALA A 151 4.99 2.97 15.41
N LEU A 152 4.74 3.49 14.22
CA LEU A 152 4.51 2.71 13.00
C LEU A 152 5.69 2.74 12.02
N GLY A 153 6.47 3.82 12.04
CA GLY A 153 7.45 4.11 11.00
C GLY A 153 8.76 4.66 11.52
N GLN A 154 9.79 4.53 10.69
CA GLN A 154 11.10 5.12 10.93
C GLN A 154 11.17 6.59 10.51
N LYS A 155 10.25 7.02 9.62
CA LYS A 155 10.19 8.39 9.14
C LYS A 155 8.79 8.74 8.66
N THR A 156 8.33 9.92 9.06
CA THR A 156 7.11 10.55 8.55
C THR A 156 7.49 11.76 7.70
N LEU A 157 6.86 11.88 6.54
CA LEU A 157 7.06 12.95 5.58
C LEU A 157 5.72 13.70 5.42
N PRO A 158 5.50 14.81 6.13
CA PRO A 158 4.39 15.71 5.85
C PRO A 158 4.66 16.41 4.52
N ILE A 159 3.82 16.16 3.50
CA ILE A 159 4.07 16.66 2.15
C ILE A 159 3.13 17.78 1.70
N SER A 160 1.96 17.91 2.32
CA SER A 160 0.93 18.86 1.87
C SER A 160 -0.19 19.02 2.90
N PRO A 161 -0.83 20.20 3.00
CA PRO A 161 -2.11 20.34 3.72
C PRO A 161 -3.28 19.64 3.03
N GLU A 162 -3.17 19.29 1.74
CA GLU A 162 -4.22 18.60 0.96
C GLU A 162 -4.05 17.07 1.06
N PRO A 163 -4.96 16.33 1.74
CA PRO A 163 -4.85 14.88 1.91
C PRO A 163 -4.62 14.11 0.60
N ALA A 164 -5.32 14.49 -0.48
CA ALA A 164 -5.22 13.76 -1.74
C ALA A 164 -3.81 13.77 -2.36
N ALA A 165 -2.94 14.72 -1.96
CA ALA A 165 -1.55 14.77 -2.41
C ALA A 165 -0.75 13.54 -1.95
N ALA A 166 -0.98 13.02 -0.74
CA ALA A 166 -0.26 11.84 -0.25
C ALA A 166 -0.64 10.59 -1.04
N ASN A 167 -1.91 10.45 -1.42
CA ASN A 167 -2.36 9.39 -2.30
C ASN A 167 -1.70 9.50 -3.68
N LEU A 168 -1.66 10.70 -4.27
CA LEU A 168 -0.99 10.90 -5.56
C LEU A 168 0.51 10.53 -5.50
N VAL A 169 1.23 10.94 -4.46
CA VAL A 169 2.64 10.57 -4.24
C VAL A 169 2.79 9.06 -4.09
N LYS A 170 1.90 8.41 -3.33
CA LYS A 170 1.91 6.95 -3.18
C LYS A 170 1.73 6.22 -4.51
N LEU A 171 0.74 6.65 -5.31
CA LEU A 171 0.45 6.07 -6.62
C LEU A 171 1.62 6.26 -7.59
N SER A 172 2.22 7.45 -7.61
CA SER A 172 3.42 7.73 -8.39
C SER A 172 4.59 6.81 -8.01
N GLY A 173 4.83 6.62 -6.70
CA GLY A 173 5.87 5.71 -6.23
C GLY A 173 5.62 4.25 -6.63
N ASN A 174 4.38 3.76 -6.53
CA ASN A 174 4.06 2.39 -6.94
C ASN A 174 4.13 2.21 -8.46
N PHE A 175 3.78 3.23 -9.25
CA PHE A 175 4.02 3.25 -10.70
C PHE A 175 5.52 3.13 -11.04
N LEU A 176 6.39 3.87 -10.36
CA LEU A 176 7.84 3.79 -10.57
C LEU A 176 8.39 2.40 -10.22
N LEU A 177 7.91 1.79 -9.13
CA LEU A 177 8.28 0.43 -8.75
C LEU A 177 7.87 -0.60 -9.81
N ALA A 178 6.63 -0.53 -10.30
CA ALA A 178 6.15 -1.42 -11.37
C ALA A 178 6.93 -1.22 -12.68
N SER A 179 7.25 0.04 -13.03
CA SER A 179 8.08 0.36 -14.20
C SER A 179 9.48 -0.26 -14.08
N ALA A 180 10.08 -0.21 -12.88
CA ALA A 180 11.37 -0.83 -12.64
C ALA A 180 11.31 -2.37 -12.73
N ILE A 181 10.22 -2.99 -12.26
CA ILE A 181 10.00 -4.43 -12.38
C ILE A 181 9.91 -4.87 -13.85
N GLU A 182 9.11 -4.16 -14.66
CA GLU A 182 8.98 -4.47 -16.09
C GLU A 182 10.32 -4.29 -16.81
N ALA A 183 10.99 -3.15 -16.63
CA ALA A 183 12.28 -2.87 -17.26
C ALA A 183 13.37 -3.89 -16.87
N LEU A 184 13.40 -4.32 -15.60
CA LEU A 184 14.27 -5.41 -15.16
C LEU A 184 13.91 -6.73 -15.85
N GLY A 185 12.61 -7.03 -15.98
CA GLY A 185 12.11 -8.20 -16.68
C GLY A 185 12.63 -8.27 -18.12
N GLU A 186 12.45 -7.19 -18.87
CA GLU A 186 12.94 -7.08 -20.26
C GLU A 186 14.46 -7.24 -20.35
N ALA A 187 15.22 -6.54 -19.50
CA ALA A 187 16.68 -6.61 -19.50
C ALA A 187 17.21 -8.01 -19.13
N ILE A 188 16.62 -8.64 -18.10
CA ILE A 188 16.98 -9.99 -17.68
C ILE A 188 16.64 -11.00 -18.77
N ALA A 189 15.47 -10.88 -19.42
CA ALA A 189 15.09 -11.76 -20.53
C ALA A 189 16.06 -11.64 -21.72
N LEU A 190 16.44 -10.42 -22.08
CA LEU A 190 17.38 -10.15 -23.17
C LEU A 190 18.73 -10.84 -22.95
N VAL A 191 19.38 -10.58 -21.81
CA VAL A 191 20.69 -11.16 -21.52
C VAL A 191 20.60 -12.67 -21.30
N SER A 192 19.50 -13.14 -20.69
CA SER A 192 19.31 -14.56 -20.50
C SER A 192 19.23 -15.27 -21.85
N LYS A 193 18.42 -14.79 -22.80
CA LYS A 193 18.31 -15.35 -24.15
C LYS A 193 19.67 -15.46 -24.87
N ALA A 194 20.59 -14.55 -24.60
CA ALA A 194 21.96 -14.58 -25.11
C ALA A 194 22.92 -15.52 -24.35
N GLY A 195 22.45 -16.22 -23.31
CA GLY A 195 23.22 -17.19 -22.52
C GLY A 195 23.85 -16.62 -21.24
N VAL A 196 23.62 -15.34 -20.92
CA VAL A 196 24.18 -14.72 -19.71
C VAL A 196 23.42 -15.19 -18.47
N ASP A 197 24.15 -15.44 -17.37
CA ASP A 197 23.54 -15.80 -16.10
C ASP A 197 22.76 -14.61 -15.51
N ARG A 198 21.49 -14.87 -15.16
CA ARG A 198 20.56 -13.85 -14.68
C ARG A 198 20.98 -13.27 -13.33
N ARG A 199 21.54 -14.10 -12.44
CA ARG A 199 21.92 -13.66 -11.09
C ARG A 199 23.18 -12.80 -11.14
N ALA A 200 24.18 -13.23 -11.89
CA ALA A 200 25.40 -12.46 -12.12
C ALA A 200 25.08 -11.10 -12.77
N TYR A 201 24.14 -11.05 -13.70
CA TYR A 201 23.68 -9.79 -14.30
C TYR A 201 23.03 -8.85 -13.27
N VAL A 202 22.12 -9.37 -12.44
CA VAL A 202 21.47 -8.57 -11.38
C VAL A 202 22.50 -8.10 -10.34
N GLU A 203 23.45 -8.94 -9.96
CA GLU A 203 24.53 -8.58 -9.04
C GLU A 203 25.41 -7.45 -9.61
N LEU A 204 25.78 -7.55 -10.90
CA LEU A 204 26.51 -6.50 -11.60
C LEU A 204 25.75 -5.18 -11.55
N LEU A 205 24.47 -5.17 -11.97
CA LEU A 205 23.64 -3.95 -12.00
C LEU A 205 23.53 -3.32 -10.61
N THR A 206 23.26 -4.14 -9.60
CA THR A 206 22.95 -3.67 -8.24
C THR A 206 24.17 -3.32 -7.41
N SER A 207 25.36 -3.72 -7.87
CA SER A 207 26.65 -3.29 -7.30
C SER A 207 27.26 -2.08 -8.02
N THR A 208 26.66 -1.63 -9.13
CA THR A 208 27.24 -0.55 -9.98
C THR A 208 26.24 0.56 -10.27
N ILE A 209 25.48 0.44 -11.36
CA ILE A 209 24.65 1.52 -11.93
C ILE A 209 23.27 1.66 -11.28
N PHE A 210 22.79 0.62 -10.57
CA PHE A 210 21.51 0.61 -9.87
C PHE A 210 21.62 0.13 -8.41
N PRO A 211 22.42 0.79 -7.55
CA PRO A 211 22.64 0.37 -6.16
C PRO A 211 21.47 0.78 -5.24
N ALA A 212 20.25 0.37 -5.60
CA ALA A 212 19.05 0.64 -4.82
C ALA A 212 18.32 -0.67 -4.46
N PRO A 213 17.78 -0.79 -3.23
CA PRO A 213 17.11 -2.01 -2.75
C PRO A 213 15.99 -2.54 -3.65
N VAL A 214 15.30 -1.64 -4.37
CA VAL A 214 14.24 -2.00 -5.33
C VAL A 214 14.79 -2.92 -6.43
N TYR A 215 15.93 -2.56 -7.05
CA TYR A 215 16.51 -3.34 -8.13
C TYR A 215 17.09 -4.65 -7.63
N ALA A 216 17.74 -4.64 -6.46
CA ALA A 216 18.25 -5.86 -5.83
C ALA A 216 17.13 -6.84 -5.46
N THR A 217 16.05 -6.34 -4.86
CA THR A 217 14.92 -7.17 -4.43
C THR A 217 14.20 -7.77 -5.64
N TYR A 218 13.73 -6.93 -6.56
CA TYR A 218 12.92 -7.41 -7.67
C TYR A 218 13.73 -8.10 -8.76
N GLY A 219 14.94 -7.61 -9.06
CA GLY A 219 15.86 -8.31 -9.94
C GLY A 219 16.20 -9.70 -9.41
N GLY A 220 16.43 -9.84 -8.11
CA GLY A 220 16.69 -11.13 -7.48
C GLY A 220 15.51 -12.11 -7.56
N LEU A 221 14.27 -11.61 -7.37
CA LEU A 221 13.05 -12.42 -7.51
C LEU A 221 12.85 -12.89 -8.97
N ILE A 222 13.00 -11.98 -9.94
CA ILE A 222 12.86 -12.27 -11.37
C ILE A 222 13.97 -13.24 -11.84
N ALA A 223 15.23 -12.98 -11.50
CA ALA A 223 16.35 -13.85 -11.87
C ALA A 223 16.23 -15.26 -11.27
N ALA A 224 15.56 -15.39 -10.12
CA ALA A 224 15.31 -16.66 -9.46
C ALA A 224 13.98 -17.31 -9.85
N ASN A 225 13.13 -16.68 -10.66
CA ASN A 225 11.74 -17.11 -10.93
C ASN A 225 10.95 -17.40 -9.64
N ARG A 226 11.11 -16.57 -8.60
CA ARG A 226 10.43 -16.75 -7.31
C ARG A 226 9.40 -15.66 -7.10
N PHE A 227 8.14 -16.01 -7.30
CA PHE A 227 7.01 -15.10 -7.14
C PHE A 227 6.07 -15.51 -6.01
N GLU A 228 6.40 -16.56 -5.27
CA GLU A 228 5.64 -17.04 -4.12
C GLU A 228 6.55 -17.24 -2.89
N PRO A 229 6.04 -16.98 -1.67
CA PRO A 229 4.77 -16.32 -1.38
C PRO A 229 4.78 -14.84 -1.79
N ALA A 230 3.61 -14.29 -2.13
CA ALA A 230 3.49 -12.90 -2.51
C ALA A 230 3.62 -11.95 -1.31
N ALA A 231 4.59 -11.04 -1.36
CA ALA A 231 4.63 -9.92 -0.42
C ALA A 231 3.62 -8.83 -0.82
N PHE A 232 3.42 -8.66 -2.13
CA PHE A 232 2.38 -7.82 -2.71
C PHE A 232 1.85 -8.46 -3.99
N THR A 233 0.58 -8.87 -4.00
CA THR A 233 0.00 -9.65 -5.11
C THR A 233 -0.13 -8.84 -6.39
N ALA A 234 -0.03 -9.50 -7.55
CA ALA A 234 -0.23 -8.90 -8.86
C ALA A 234 -1.60 -8.21 -9.01
N ALA A 235 -2.66 -8.78 -8.43
CA ALA A 235 -3.98 -8.15 -8.41
C ALA A 235 -3.99 -6.76 -7.74
N LEU A 236 -3.23 -6.60 -6.64
CA LEU A 236 -3.07 -5.30 -5.96
C LEU A 236 -2.18 -4.34 -6.76
N GLY A 237 -1.15 -4.87 -7.42
CA GLY A 237 -0.32 -4.10 -8.37
C GLY A 237 -1.14 -3.54 -9.53
N PHE A 238 -1.97 -4.37 -10.16
CA PHE A 238 -2.88 -3.95 -11.22
C PHE A 238 -3.85 -2.87 -10.75
N LYS A 239 -4.43 -3.04 -9.55
CA LYS A 239 -5.28 -2.01 -8.93
C LYS A 239 -4.52 -0.68 -8.78
N ASP A 240 -3.30 -0.69 -8.26
CA ASP A 240 -2.51 0.54 -8.09
C ASP A 240 -2.18 1.24 -9.42
N ILE A 241 -1.87 0.49 -10.48
CA ILE A 241 -1.63 1.06 -11.82
C ILE A 241 -2.90 1.70 -12.37
N ARG A 242 -4.06 1.07 -12.20
CA ARG A 242 -5.35 1.65 -12.60
C ARG A 242 -5.65 2.94 -11.84
N LEU A 243 -5.36 2.99 -10.54
CA LEU A 243 -5.51 4.21 -9.74
C LEU A 243 -4.58 5.34 -10.21
N ALA A 244 -3.32 5.02 -10.53
CA ALA A 244 -2.37 5.98 -11.07
C ALA A 244 -2.83 6.54 -12.42
N LEU A 245 -3.29 5.68 -13.35
CA LEU A 245 -3.80 6.08 -14.65
C LEU A 245 -5.05 6.97 -14.53
N ALA A 246 -5.99 6.63 -13.65
CA ALA A 246 -7.18 7.44 -13.41
C ALA A 246 -6.82 8.84 -12.87
N ALA A 247 -5.85 8.93 -11.95
CA ALA A 247 -5.34 10.20 -11.48
C ALA A 247 -4.68 11.01 -12.61
N ALA A 248 -3.87 10.35 -13.44
CA ALA A 248 -3.18 10.96 -14.57
C ALA A 248 -4.16 11.50 -15.62
N GLU A 249 -5.20 10.74 -15.96
CA GLU A 249 -6.27 11.16 -16.87
C GLU A 249 -6.98 12.41 -16.34
N SER A 250 -7.34 12.43 -15.06
CA SER A 250 -7.99 13.60 -14.44
C SER A 250 -7.14 14.87 -14.48
N LEU A 251 -5.82 14.72 -14.51
CA LEU A 251 -4.84 15.81 -14.56
C LEU A 251 -4.30 16.06 -15.98
N ARG A 252 -4.74 15.29 -16.98
CA ARG A 252 -4.25 15.31 -18.37
C ARG A 252 -2.73 15.11 -18.47
N VAL A 253 -2.20 14.17 -17.69
CA VAL A 253 -0.79 13.75 -17.73
C VAL A 253 -0.68 12.43 -18.51
N PRO A 254 -0.15 12.42 -19.74
CA PRO A 254 0.07 11.17 -20.47
C PRO A 254 1.07 10.28 -19.74
N MET A 255 0.72 8.99 -19.57
CA MET A 255 1.60 7.99 -18.94
C MET A 255 1.76 6.76 -19.84
N PRO A 256 2.58 6.83 -20.92
CA PRO A 256 2.74 5.70 -21.86
C PRO A 256 3.22 4.41 -21.19
N LEU A 257 4.17 4.51 -20.25
CA LEU A 257 4.60 3.37 -19.45
C LEU A 257 3.47 2.83 -18.57
N GLY A 258 2.60 3.71 -18.05
CA GLY A 258 1.43 3.28 -17.27
C GLY A 258 0.46 2.46 -18.10
N SER A 259 0.19 2.87 -19.35
CA SER A 259 -0.65 2.11 -20.29
C SER A 259 -0.04 0.75 -20.61
N LEU A 260 1.28 0.68 -20.85
CA LEU A 260 1.99 -0.59 -21.04
C LEU A 260 1.83 -1.49 -19.79
N LEU A 261 2.10 -0.96 -18.59
CA LEU A 261 1.99 -1.71 -17.35
C LEU A 261 0.57 -2.23 -17.12
N HIS A 262 -0.46 -1.44 -17.44
CA HIS A 262 -1.85 -1.88 -17.37
C HIS A 262 -2.07 -3.15 -18.17
N ASP A 263 -1.65 -3.18 -19.43
CA ASP A 263 -1.86 -4.33 -20.31
C ASP A 263 -1.00 -5.53 -19.91
N ARG A 264 0.22 -5.29 -19.40
CA ARG A 264 1.09 -6.34 -18.86
C ARG A 264 0.50 -7.01 -17.63
N PHE A 265 -0.04 -6.23 -16.68
CA PHE A 265 -0.74 -6.78 -15.54
C PHE A 265 -2.02 -7.51 -15.96
N LEU A 266 -2.81 -6.94 -16.86
CA LEU A 266 -4.04 -7.59 -17.36
C LEU A 266 -3.73 -8.96 -17.96
N ARG A 267 -2.65 -9.07 -18.73
CA ARG A 267 -2.18 -10.35 -19.25
C ARG A 267 -1.77 -11.33 -18.15
N LEU A 268 -0.95 -10.88 -17.19
CA LEU A 268 -0.53 -11.74 -16.08
C LEU A 268 -1.72 -12.32 -15.32
N LEU A 269 -2.75 -11.49 -15.07
CA LEU A 269 -3.98 -11.90 -14.42
C LEU A 269 -4.76 -12.90 -15.30
N ALA A 270 -4.90 -12.65 -16.61
CA ALA A 270 -5.59 -13.56 -17.53
C ALA A 270 -4.93 -14.95 -17.62
N GLU A 271 -3.64 -15.04 -17.31
CA GLU A 271 -2.86 -16.28 -17.25
C GLU A 271 -2.85 -16.92 -15.84
N GLY A 272 -3.70 -16.47 -14.91
CA GLY A 272 -3.84 -17.05 -13.56
C GLY A 272 -2.82 -16.55 -12.54
N GLY A 273 -2.16 -15.41 -12.81
CA GLY A 273 -1.12 -14.84 -11.96
C GLY A 273 -1.62 -13.95 -10.82
N GLU A 274 -2.93 -13.90 -10.53
CA GLU A 274 -3.52 -12.93 -9.58
C GLU A 274 -2.86 -12.96 -8.20
N SER A 275 -2.56 -14.17 -7.70
CA SER A 275 -2.03 -14.41 -6.36
C SER A 275 -0.50 -14.37 -6.28
N LEU A 276 0.20 -14.32 -7.41
CA LEU A 276 1.65 -14.21 -7.45
C LEU A 276 2.10 -12.83 -6.95
N ASP A 277 3.33 -12.72 -6.48
CA ASP A 277 3.95 -11.41 -6.24
C ASP A 277 3.94 -10.60 -7.53
N TRP A 278 3.67 -9.30 -7.46
CA TRP A 278 3.63 -8.42 -8.63
C TRP A 278 4.95 -8.40 -9.43
N SER A 279 6.06 -8.88 -8.85
CA SER A 279 7.31 -9.10 -9.57
C SER A 279 7.22 -10.17 -10.66
N ALA A 280 6.21 -11.03 -10.64
CA ALA A 280 5.87 -11.95 -11.72
C ALA A 280 5.61 -11.22 -13.06
N LEU A 281 5.22 -9.94 -13.01
CA LEU A 281 5.13 -9.07 -14.19
C LEU A 281 6.42 -9.10 -15.00
N GLY A 282 7.59 -8.97 -14.33
CA GLY A 282 8.89 -9.01 -14.99
C GLY A 282 9.24 -10.38 -15.58
N GLY A 283 8.57 -11.46 -15.16
CA GLY A 283 8.71 -12.80 -15.73
C GLY A 283 8.07 -12.94 -17.11
N LEU A 284 7.09 -12.10 -17.47
CA LEU A 284 6.40 -12.15 -18.76
C LEU A 284 7.35 -11.96 -19.94
N ALA A 285 8.34 -11.08 -19.82
CA ALA A 285 9.29 -10.79 -20.91
C ALA A 285 10.09 -12.04 -21.33
N GLY A 286 10.46 -12.91 -20.38
CA GLY A 286 11.12 -14.18 -20.68
C GLY A 286 10.22 -15.14 -21.48
N ARG A 287 8.92 -15.18 -21.13
CA ARG A 287 7.92 -15.99 -21.85
C ARG A 287 7.69 -15.47 -23.27
N ASP A 288 7.62 -14.15 -23.44
CA ASP A 288 7.46 -13.49 -24.75
C ASP A 288 8.63 -13.74 -25.69
N ALA A 289 9.83 -13.80 -25.13
CA ALA A 289 11.04 -14.13 -25.86
C ALA A 289 11.15 -15.63 -26.19
N GLY A 290 10.23 -16.48 -25.74
CA GLY A 290 10.32 -17.93 -25.85
C GLY A 290 11.61 -18.47 -25.23
N ASP A 291 12.04 -17.91 -24.09
CA ASP A 291 13.19 -18.44 -23.37
C ASP A 291 12.80 -19.73 -22.65
N ALA A 292 13.44 -20.85 -23.02
CA ALA A 292 13.19 -22.15 -22.40
C ALA A 292 13.51 -22.18 -20.88
N ARG A 293 14.20 -21.15 -20.35
CA ARG A 293 14.49 -20.97 -18.93
C ARG A 293 13.49 -20.05 -18.22
N ALA A 294 12.56 -19.44 -18.95
CA ALA A 294 11.46 -18.70 -18.36
C ALA A 294 10.48 -19.69 -17.68
N PRO A 295 9.91 -19.32 -16.53
CA PRO A 295 8.87 -20.13 -15.91
C PRO A 295 7.61 -20.12 -16.78
N GLY A 296 6.83 -21.21 -16.73
CA GLY A 296 5.52 -21.32 -17.36
C GLY A 296 4.51 -20.37 -16.76
#